data_AF-H8ML68-F1
#
_entry.id   AF-H8ML68-F1
#
_cell.length_a   1.000
_cell.length_b   1.000
_cell.length_c   1.000
_cell.angle_alpha   90.00
_cell.angle_beta   90.00
_cell.angle_gamma   90.00
#
_symmetry.space_group_name_H-M   'P 1'
#
loop_
_entity.id
_entity.type
_entity.pdbx_description
1 polymer ?
#
loop_
_entity_poly.entity_id
_entity_poly.type
_entity_poly.pdbx_seq_one_letter_code
_entity_poly.pdbx_strand_id
1 'polypeptide(L)'
;MRALLLVPLVGVLACRSSSSGGANDAELMAQVREKLAARDAKLGAYQLEGTQTEGDTASAGFTFAYRAPQKMRGTVSAPQARQVWWDGKHLYEQVEATKQFTTFTSQVSAEKLSAFLTEIFTPFVPDGFRAPLLLRSTKAKRTPGLPQAKEAVELTMALEGEAGGGLEVTYVLRWPSLDFLAKKTRAPDGTRAEVRMEEEHCDASLGLCVPRKLTRWVGDAKQGETVLSKVDLKTSLPNDAFTPAAPDGYSVQTRTLVDSEAQESGPKSPTDG
;
A
#
# COMPACT_ATOMS: atom_id res chain seq x y z
N MET A 1 83.29 9.98 -2.86
CA MET A 1 82.26 9.69 -3.87
C MET A 1 81.26 8.72 -3.25
N ARG A 2 79.99 9.10 -3.17
CA ARG A 2 78.88 8.30 -2.60
C ARG A 2 78.44 7.23 -3.60
N ALA A 3 78.41 5.97 -3.20
CA ALA A 3 77.80 4.89 -3.98
C ALA A 3 76.48 4.46 -3.30
N LEU A 4 75.40 4.63 -4.07
CA LEU A 4 74.01 4.26 -3.80
C LEU A 4 73.84 2.72 -3.80
N LEU A 5 73.16 2.14 -2.80
CA LEU A 5 71.75 1.71 -2.79
C LEU A 5 71.41 0.55 -3.74
N LEU A 6 70.94 -0.57 -3.18
CA LEU A 6 69.85 -1.40 -3.73
C LEU A 6 69.41 -2.45 -2.69
N VAL A 7 68.32 -2.14 -1.97
CA VAL A 7 67.51 -3.08 -1.19
C VAL A 7 66.30 -3.45 -2.06
N PRO A 8 65.98 -4.73 -2.29
CA PRO A 8 64.77 -5.10 -3.00
C PRO A 8 63.56 -5.04 -2.05
N LEU A 9 62.65 -4.10 -2.33
CA LEU A 9 61.34 -4.00 -1.70
C LEU A 9 60.42 -5.06 -2.33
N VAL A 10 60.08 -6.11 -1.58
CA VAL A 10 59.06 -7.07 -1.95
C VAL A 10 57.69 -6.41 -1.77
N GLY A 11 57.12 -5.92 -2.86
CA GLY A 11 55.76 -5.40 -2.91
C GLY A 11 54.74 -6.53 -2.94
N VAL A 12 54.16 -6.86 -1.78
CA VAL A 12 52.96 -7.68 -1.70
C VAL A 12 51.76 -6.82 -2.12
N LEU A 13 51.37 -6.93 -3.40
CA LEU A 13 50.08 -6.45 -3.90
C LEU A 13 48.97 -7.36 -3.36
N ALA A 14 48.46 -7.00 -2.18
CA ALA A 14 47.19 -7.53 -1.70
C ALA A 14 46.05 -6.84 -2.47
N CYS A 15 45.60 -7.47 -3.55
CA CYS A 15 44.31 -7.19 -4.16
C CYS A 15 43.21 -7.54 -3.14
N ARG A 16 42.84 -6.58 -2.28
CA ARG A 16 41.59 -6.64 -1.53
C ARG A 16 40.45 -6.39 -2.51
N SER A 17 39.84 -7.47 -2.96
CA SER A 17 38.49 -7.50 -3.50
C SER A 17 37.53 -6.85 -2.49
N SER A 18 37.20 -5.59 -2.72
CA SER A 18 36.18 -4.86 -1.97
C SER A 18 34.80 -5.43 -2.31
N SER A 19 34.36 -6.41 -1.53
CA SER A 19 32.97 -6.87 -1.41
C SER A 19 32.14 -5.88 -0.56
N SER A 20 32.29 -4.57 -0.81
CA SER A 20 31.69 -3.50 0.00
C SER A 20 30.22 -3.20 -0.30
N GLY A 21 29.58 -3.97 -1.19
CA GLY A 21 28.16 -3.76 -1.53
C GLY A 21 27.17 -4.30 -0.49
N GLY A 22 27.50 -5.38 0.23
CA GLY A 22 26.50 -6.08 1.05
C GLY A 22 26.18 -5.44 2.40
N ALA A 23 27.17 -4.85 3.08
CA ALA A 23 26.99 -4.33 4.43
C ALA A 23 26.22 -3.00 4.47
N ASN A 24 26.50 -2.11 3.52
CA ASN A 24 25.85 -0.80 3.41
C ASN A 24 24.36 -0.94 3.03
N ASP A 25 24.04 -1.89 2.16
CA ASP A 25 22.66 -2.14 1.71
C ASP A 25 21.80 -2.73 2.84
N ALA A 26 22.37 -3.64 3.65
CA ALA A 26 21.68 -4.22 4.81
C ALA A 26 21.41 -3.17 5.89
N GLU A 27 22.37 -2.28 6.15
CA GLU A 27 22.20 -1.16 7.09
C GLU A 27 21.13 -0.18 6.59
N LEU A 28 21.16 0.18 5.30
CA LEU A 28 20.13 1.04 4.70
C LEU A 28 18.74 0.40 4.81
N MET A 29 18.61 -0.89 4.53
CA MET A 29 17.34 -1.61 4.68
C MET A 29 16.85 -1.63 6.13
N ALA A 30 17.74 -1.77 7.11
CA ALA A 30 17.38 -1.69 8.53
C ALA A 30 16.83 -0.29 8.88
N GLN A 31 17.52 0.77 8.45
CA GLN A 31 17.06 2.15 8.64
C GLN A 31 15.72 2.41 7.95
N VAL A 32 15.52 1.87 6.74
CA VAL A 32 14.24 1.98 6.02
C VAL A 32 13.11 1.34 6.82
N ARG A 33 13.30 0.12 7.34
CA ARG A 33 12.28 -0.59 8.12
C ARG A 33 11.91 0.18 9.39
N GLU A 34 12.92 0.66 10.12
CA GLU A 34 12.73 1.46 11.33
C GLU A 34 11.94 2.75 11.03
N LYS A 35 12.36 3.49 10.01
CA LYS A 35 11.73 4.76 9.64
C LYS A 35 10.32 4.59 9.06
N LEU A 36 10.06 3.52 8.31
CA LEU A 36 8.70 3.20 7.85
C LEU A 36 7.79 2.87 9.02
N ALA A 37 8.25 2.08 9.99
CA ALA A 37 7.48 1.78 11.19
C ALA A 37 7.19 3.05 12.01
N ALA A 38 8.20 3.92 12.17
CA ALA A 38 8.02 5.21 12.84
C ALA A 38 7.05 6.14 12.10
N ARG A 39 7.07 6.13 10.77
CA ARG A 39 6.12 6.88 9.94
C ARG A 39 4.70 6.33 10.09
N ASP A 40 4.53 5.02 10.01
CA ASP A 40 3.22 4.36 10.12
C ASP A 40 2.58 4.61 11.50
N ALA A 41 3.38 4.57 12.56
CA ALA A 41 2.94 4.89 13.93
C ALA A 41 2.39 6.33 14.08
N LYS A 42 2.82 7.29 13.23
CA LYS A 42 2.27 8.65 13.22
C LYS A 42 0.89 8.72 12.58
N LEU A 43 0.56 7.80 11.68
CA LEU A 43 -0.73 7.73 10.97
C LEU A 43 -1.75 6.87 11.75
N GLY A 44 -1.88 7.13 13.06
CA GLY A 44 -2.75 6.35 13.96
C GLY A 44 -4.25 6.49 13.66
N ALA A 45 -4.68 7.63 13.12
CA ALA A 45 -6.03 7.85 12.61
C ALA A 45 -6.02 8.91 11.52
N TYR A 46 -6.76 8.70 10.43
CA TYR A 46 -6.91 9.71 9.39
C TYR A 46 -8.25 9.60 8.68
N GLN A 47 -8.70 10.71 8.09
CA GLN A 47 -9.88 10.78 7.24
C GLN A 47 -9.54 11.49 5.93
N LEU A 48 -10.00 10.90 4.83
CA LEU A 48 -9.80 11.38 3.47
C LEU A 48 -11.16 11.60 2.80
N GLU A 49 -11.19 12.58 1.91
CA GLU A 49 -12.26 12.78 0.94
C GLU A 49 -11.62 13.14 -0.40
N GLY A 50 -12.13 12.57 -1.47
CA GLY A 50 -11.59 12.83 -2.78
C GLY A 50 -12.39 12.23 -3.92
N THR A 51 -11.82 12.36 -5.11
CA THR A 51 -12.32 11.76 -6.34
C THR A 51 -11.27 10.87 -6.95
N GLN A 52 -11.72 9.78 -7.56
CA GLN A 52 -10.90 8.95 -8.44
C GLN A 52 -11.48 9.02 -9.83
N THR A 53 -10.60 9.15 -10.82
CA THR A 53 -10.95 9.12 -12.24
C THR A 53 -10.17 8.00 -12.91
N GLU A 54 -10.85 7.16 -13.67
CA GLU A 54 -10.27 6.13 -14.54
C GLU A 54 -10.63 6.43 -16.00
N GLY A 55 -9.62 6.45 -16.86
CA GLY A 55 -9.75 6.93 -18.24
C GLY A 55 -10.29 8.37 -18.29
N ASP A 56 -11.08 8.66 -19.33
CA ASP A 56 -11.58 10.01 -19.59
C ASP A 56 -12.98 10.30 -19.02
N THR A 57 -13.68 9.28 -18.50
CA THR A 57 -15.13 9.39 -18.22
C THR A 57 -15.60 8.77 -16.92
N ALA A 58 -14.90 7.78 -16.36
CA ALA A 58 -15.32 7.16 -15.12
C ALA A 58 -14.79 7.95 -13.94
N SER A 59 -15.67 8.59 -13.17
CA SER A 59 -15.29 9.28 -11.93
C SER A 59 -16.17 8.86 -10.77
N ALA A 60 -15.54 8.65 -9.62
CA ALA A 60 -16.20 8.27 -8.39
C ALA A 60 -15.69 9.14 -7.22
N GLY A 61 -16.63 9.74 -6.50
CA GLY A 61 -16.34 10.40 -5.23
C GLY A 61 -16.23 9.36 -4.12
N PHE A 62 -15.29 9.55 -3.20
CA PHE A 62 -15.12 8.68 -2.05
C PHE A 62 -14.79 9.42 -0.75
N THR A 63 -15.11 8.78 0.36
CA THR A 63 -14.53 9.10 1.67
C THR A 63 -13.89 7.87 2.27
N PHE A 64 -12.84 8.07 3.04
CA PHE A 64 -12.18 7.00 3.77
C PHE A 64 -11.83 7.45 5.18
N ALA A 65 -11.97 6.57 6.15
CA ALA A 65 -11.52 6.79 7.51
C ALA A 65 -10.77 5.55 8.00
N TYR A 66 -9.61 5.76 8.61
CA TYR A 66 -8.79 4.72 9.23
C TYR A 66 -8.51 5.08 10.67
N ARG A 67 -8.48 4.06 11.53
CA ARG A 67 -7.95 4.14 12.88
C ARG A 67 -7.26 2.84 13.27
N ALA A 68 -6.05 2.93 13.79
CA ALA A 68 -5.30 1.78 14.29
C ALA A 68 -6.08 1.03 15.41
N PRO A 69 -5.87 -0.29 15.56
CA PRO A 69 -4.92 -1.13 14.82
C PRO A 69 -5.41 -1.64 13.46
N GLN A 70 -6.68 -1.45 13.08
CA GLN A 70 -7.24 -1.83 11.76
C GLN A 70 -8.75 -1.59 11.79
N LYS A 71 -9.20 -0.35 11.99
CA LYS A 71 -10.61 0.02 11.84
C LYS A 71 -10.72 0.90 10.62
N MET A 72 -11.64 0.56 9.73
CA MET A 72 -11.72 1.18 8.41
C MET A 72 -13.16 1.48 8.05
N ARG A 73 -13.40 2.60 7.39
CA ARG A 73 -14.68 2.93 6.77
C ARG A 73 -14.42 3.54 5.41
N GLY A 74 -15.04 2.99 4.37
CA GLY A 74 -14.99 3.52 3.01
C GLY A 74 -16.40 3.77 2.50
N THR A 75 -16.59 4.88 1.81
CA THR A 75 -17.85 5.19 1.12
C THR A 75 -17.53 5.60 -0.30
N VAL A 76 -18.17 4.97 -1.29
CA VAL A 76 -18.25 5.47 -2.67
C VAL A 76 -19.63 6.11 -2.82
N SER A 77 -19.70 7.35 -3.29
CA SER A 77 -20.97 8.10 -3.40
C SER A 77 -21.65 7.95 -4.77
N ALA A 78 -20.89 7.73 -5.84
CA ALA A 78 -21.38 7.57 -7.21
C ALA A 78 -20.39 6.72 -8.05
N PRO A 79 -20.84 6.01 -9.09
CA PRO A 79 -22.22 5.87 -9.58
C PRO A 79 -23.07 4.86 -8.78
N GLN A 80 -22.45 3.97 -8.01
CA GLN A 80 -23.14 3.02 -7.13
C GLN A 80 -22.75 3.27 -5.69
N ALA A 81 -23.68 3.89 -4.94
CA ALA A 81 -23.43 4.22 -3.54
C ALA A 81 -23.27 2.94 -2.71
N ARG A 82 -22.06 2.74 -2.18
CA ARG A 82 -21.69 1.62 -1.33
C ARG A 82 -20.89 2.13 -0.16
N GLN A 83 -21.19 1.60 1.01
CA GLN A 83 -20.43 1.86 2.23
C GLN A 83 -19.94 0.54 2.81
N VAL A 84 -18.70 0.54 3.27
CA VAL A 84 -18.06 -0.62 3.90
C VAL A 84 -17.38 -0.19 5.19
N TRP A 85 -17.52 -1.01 6.23
CA TRP A 85 -16.90 -0.77 7.53
C TRP A 85 -16.23 -2.04 8.02
N TRP A 86 -15.11 -1.87 8.71
CA TRP A 86 -14.43 -2.93 9.44
C TRP A 86 -14.16 -2.43 10.86
N ASP A 87 -14.74 -3.11 11.85
CA ASP A 87 -14.63 -2.74 13.27
C ASP A 87 -13.44 -3.41 13.99
N GLY A 88 -12.68 -4.25 13.26
CA GLY A 88 -11.63 -5.12 13.80
C GLY A 88 -12.06 -6.58 13.97
N LYS A 89 -13.34 -6.90 13.76
CA LYS A 89 -13.92 -8.24 13.91
C LYS A 89 -14.94 -8.59 12.83
N HIS A 90 -15.80 -7.65 12.45
CA HIS A 90 -16.86 -7.81 11.45
C HIS A 90 -16.67 -6.81 10.32
N LEU A 91 -16.94 -7.27 9.10
CA LEU A 91 -17.10 -6.40 7.95
C LEU A 91 -18.60 -6.11 7.79
N TYR A 92 -18.93 -4.84 7.65
CA TYR A 92 -20.29 -4.39 7.33
C TYR A 92 -20.29 -3.83 5.92
N GLU A 93 -21.34 -4.11 5.19
CA GLU A 93 -21.58 -3.56 3.86
C GLU A 93 -23.00 -3.02 3.77
N GLN A 94 -23.12 -1.81 3.25
CA GLN A 94 -24.40 -1.20 2.92
C GLN A 94 -24.41 -0.85 1.43
N VAL A 95 -25.42 -1.34 0.71
CA VAL A 95 -25.64 -1.04 -0.70
C VAL A 95 -26.96 -0.29 -0.83
N GLU A 96 -26.87 0.98 -1.24
CA GLU A 96 -28.03 1.88 -1.29
C GLU A 96 -29.05 1.43 -2.35
N ALA A 97 -28.57 1.01 -3.52
CA ALA A 97 -29.41 0.64 -4.66
C ALA A 97 -30.37 -0.52 -4.37
N THR A 98 -29.95 -1.46 -3.53
CA THR A 98 -30.75 -2.65 -3.15
C THR A 98 -31.33 -2.55 -1.75
N LYS A 99 -31.07 -1.45 -1.02
CA LYS A 99 -31.41 -1.29 0.39
C LYS A 99 -30.98 -2.50 1.22
N GLN A 100 -29.74 -2.95 1.00
CA GLN A 100 -29.19 -4.14 1.66
C GLN A 100 -28.11 -3.76 2.66
N PHE A 101 -28.19 -4.33 3.86
CA PHE A 101 -27.19 -4.25 4.91
C PHE A 101 -26.71 -5.66 5.25
N THR A 102 -25.42 -5.93 5.00
CA THR A 102 -24.81 -7.24 5.23
C THR A 102 -23.75 -7.14 6.31
N THR A 103 -23.83 -8.01 7.31
CA THR A 103 -22.74 -8.24 8.28
C THR A 103 -22.01 -9.53 7.91
N PHE A 104 -20.70 -9.45 7.75
CA PHE A 104 -19.82 -10.58 7.48
C PHE A 104 -19.03 -10.93 8.74
N THR A 105 -19.18 -12.18 9.17
CA THR A 105 -18.28 -12.82 10.14
C THR A 105 -17.16 -13.55 9.40
N SER A 106 -16.02 -13.79 10.06
CA SER A 106 -14.87 -14.46 9.44
C SER A 106 -14.58 -15.80 10.08
N GLN A 107 -14.44 -16.84 9.26
CA GLN A 107 -13.88 -18.15 9.60
C GLN A 107 -12.63 -18.50 8.78
N VAL A 108 -12.14 -17.56 7.96
CA VAL A 108 -10.91 -17.73 7.18
C VAL A 108 -9.67 -17.49 8.04
N SER A 109 -8.51 -17.99 7.57
CA SER A 109 -7.23 -17.69 8.22
C SER A 109 -6.94 -16.19 8.27
N ALA A 110 -6.10 -15.76 9.22
CA ALA A 110 -5.73 -14.35 9.37
C ALA A 110 -5.08 -13.76 8.10
N GLU A 111 -4.30 -14.58 7.38
CA GLU A 111 -3.67 -14.19 6.12
C GLU A 111 -4.71 -13.92 5.02
N LYS A 112 -5.66 -14.84 4.84
CA LYS A 112 -6.73 -14.67 3.84
C LYS A 112 -7.66 -13.51 4.20
N LEU A 113 -7.96 -13.32 5.49
CA LEU A 113 -8.71 -12.16 5.96
C LEU A 113 -7.97 -10.85 5.62
N SER A 114 -6.66 -10.79 5.86
CA SER A 114 -5.85 -9.62 5.52
C SER A 114 -5.83 -9.33 4.03
N ALA A 115 -5.73 -10.36 3.19
CA ALA A 115 -5.81 -10.23 1.73
C ALA A 115 -7.18 -9.72 1.28
N PHE A 116 -8.26 -10.32 1.80
CA PHE A 116 -9.63 -9.90 1.50
C PHE A 116 -9.91 -8.45 1.94
N LEU A 117 -9.52 -8.07 3.16
CA LEU A 117 -9.67 -6.68 3.63
C LEU A 117 -8.83 -5.71 2.78
N THR A 118 -7.66 -6.14 2.33
CA THR A 118 -6.86 -5.33 1.39
C THR A 118 -7.62 -5.11 0.10
N GLU A 119 -8.20 -6.15 -0.51
CA GLU A 119 -8.99 -6.03 -1.73
C GLU A 119 -10.18 -5.08 -1.55
N ILE A 120 -10.95 -5.23 -0.46
CA ILE A 120 -12.12 -4.39 -0.17
C ILE A 120 -11.75 -2.93 0.04
N PHE A 121 -10.64 -2.65 0.75
CA PHE A 121 -10.29 -1.29 1.15
C PHE A 121 -9.27 -0.58 0.24
N THR A 122 -8.54 -1.30 -0.62
CA THR A 122 -7.54 -0.71 -1.54
C THR A 122 -8.11 0.44 -2.38
N PRO A 123 -9.35 0.36 -2.92
CA PRO A 123 -9.91 1.48 -3.68
C PRO A 123 -10.01 2.79 -2.88
N PHE A 124 -10.08 2.72 -1.55
CA PHE A 124 -10.25 3.90 -0.68
C PHE A 124 -8.94 4.46 -0.13
N VAL A 125 -7.83 3.73 -0.27
CA VAL A 125 -6.54 4.08 0.34
C VAL A 125 -5.54 4.39 -0.76
N PRO A 126 -5.31 5.67 -1.07
CA PRO A 126 -4.31 6.05 -2.05
C PRO A 126 -2.91 5.56 -1.63
N ASP A 127 -2.06 5.25 -2.62
CA ASP A 127 -0.65 4.96 -2.36
C ASP A 127 -0.03 6.10 -1.51
N GLY A 128 0.86 5.74 -0.58
CA GLY A 128 1.52 6.69 0.32
C GLY A 128 0.85 6.94 1.67
N PHE A 129 -0.38 6.47 1.88
CA PHE A 129 -1.02 6.47 3.21
C PHE A 129 -0.71 5.22 4.06
N ARG A 130 -0.19 4.17 3.43
CA ARG A 130 0.31 2.96 4.12
C ARG A 130 1.77 2.75 3.80
N ALA A 131 2.52 2.19 4.75
CA ALA A 131 3.87 1.73 4.48
C ALA A 131 3.85 0.62 3.41
N PRO A 132 4.83 0.60 2.48
CA PRO A 132 4.97 -0.51 1.55
C PRO A 132 5.18 -1.84 2.28
N LEU A 133 4.49 -2.90 1.82
CA LEU A 133 4.75 -4.25 2.30
C LEU A 133 6.12 -4.71 1.74
N LEU A 134 7.11 -4.85 2.63
CA LEU A 134 8.47 -5.20 2.24
C LEU A 134 8.66 -6.71 2.27
N LEU A 135 8.95 -7.29 1.11
CA LEU A 135 9.38 -8.68 1.00
C LEU A 135 10.79 -8.87 1.59
N ARG A 136 11.15 -10.12 1.87
CA ARG A 136 12.52 -10.46 2.28
C ARG A 136 13.53 -10.15 1.17
N SER A 137 13.13 -10.25 -0.09
CA SER A 137 13.92 -9.96 -1.28
C SER A 137 14.03 -8.46 -1.61
N THR A 138 13.36 -7.57 -0.86
CA THR A 138 13.39 -6.13 -1.14
C THR A 138 14.80 -5.56 -1.00
N LYS A 139 15.22 -4.80 -2.00
CA LYS A 139 16.48 -4.07 -2.04
C LYS A 139 16.23 -2.58 -1.88
N ALA A 140 17.09 -1.88 -1.15
CA ALA A 140 17.07 -0.43 -1.06
C ALA A 140 18.28 0.20 -1.77
N LYS A 141 18.06 1.34 -2.39
CA LYS A 141 19.12 2.16 -2.98
C LYS A 141 18.85 3.64 -2.77
N ARG A 142 19.85 4.42 -2.37
CA ARG A 142 19.74 5.89 -2.34
C ARG A 142 19.80 6.45 -3.76
N THR A 143 18.89 7.38 -4.05
CA THR A 143 18.80 8.05 -5.34
C THR A 143 18.76 9.57 -5.11
N PRO A 144 19.86 10.30 -5.38
CA PRO A 144 19.88 11.74 -5.26
C PRO A 144 19.29 12.43 -6.49
N GLY A 145 18.88 13.69 -6.33
CA GLY A 145 18.60 14.59 -7.46
C GLY A 145 17.29 14.32 -8.20
N LEU A 146 16.25 13.88 -7.48
CA LEU A 146 14.90 13.83 -8.06
C LEU A 146 14.28 15.24 -8.05
N PRO A 147 13.48 15.61 -9.07
CA PRO A 147 12.80 16.91 -9.09
C PRO A 147 11.97 17.19 -7.83
N GLN A 148 11.35 16.15 -7.25
CA GLN A 148 10.45 16.25 -6.09
C GLN A 148 11.16 16.10 -4.74
N ALA A 149 12.44 15.72 -4.72
CA ALA A 149 13.19 15.51 -3.50
C ALA A 149 14.72 15.57 -3.73
N LYS A 150 15.43 16.29 -2.85
CA LYS A 150 16.90 16.34 -2.85
C LYS A 150 17.52 14.94 -2.72
N GLU A 151 16.97 14.12 -1.84
CA GLU A 151 17.34 12.72 -1.64
C GLU A 151 16.09 11.83 -1.59
N ALA A 152 16.21 10.64 -2.17
CA ALA A 152 15.22 9.59 -2.09
C ALA A 152 15.87 8.22 -1.84
N VAL A 153 15.02 7.25 -1.50
CA VAL A 153 15.35 5.83 -1.50
C VAL A 153 14.39 5.11 -2.44
N GLU A 154 14.94 4.24 -3.28
CA GLU A 154 14.18 3.30 -4.11
C GLU A 154 14.14 1.94 -3.40
N LEU A 155 12.94 1.37 -3.26
CA LEU A 155 12.71 0.05 -2.70
C LEU A 155 12.18 -0.87 -3.80
N THR A 156 13.01 -1.77 -4.28
CA THR A 156 12.68 -2.66 -5.40
C THR A 156 12.46 -4.09 -4.92
N MET A 157 11.40 -4.74 -5.38
CA MET A 157 11.06 -6.13 -5.07
C MET A 157 10.39 -6.81 -6.25
N ALA A 158 10.71 -8.08 -6.47
CA ALA A 158 9.98 -8.94 -7.41
C ALA A 158 8.86 -9.66 -6.66
N LEU A 159 7.65 -9.63 -7.22
CA LEU A 159 6.52 -10.41 -6.73
C LEU A 159 6.65 -11.83 -7.28
N GLU A 160 6.87 -12.79 -6.38
CA GLU A 160 7.01 -14.21 -6.70
C GLU A 160 5.67 -14.95 -6.57
N GLY A 161 5.56 -16.14 -7.16
CA GLY A 161 4.35 -16.99 -7.14
C GLY A 161 3.37 -16.71 -8.29
N GLU A 162 2.36 -17.58 -8.43
CA GLU A 162 1.37 -17.51 -9.51
C GLU A 162 0.63 -16.15 -9.56
N ALA A 163 0.36 -15.56 -8.39
CA ALA A 163 -0.28 -14.25 -8.27
C ALA A 163 0.66 -13.06 -8.59
N GLY A 164 1.98 -13.25 -8.44
CA GLY A 164 2.97 -12.20 -8.66
C GLY A 164 3.39 -12.05 -10.12
N GLY A 165 3.29 -13.14 -10.90
CA GLY A 165 3.52 -13.13 -12.34
C GLY A 165 4.89 -12.58 -12.76
N GLY A 166 5.90 -12.58 -11.88
CA GLY A 166 7.21 -11.96 -12.15
C GLY A 166 7.19 -10.43 -12.22
N LEU A 167 6.16 -9.77 -11.69
CA LEU A 167 6.08 -8.31 -11.63
C LEU A 167 7.15 -7.74 -10.70
N GLU A 168 7.92 -6.77 -11.19
CA GLU A 168 8.81 -5.97 -10.34
C GLU A 168 8.07 -4.70 -9.88
N VAL A 169 8.14 -4.40 -8.59
CA VAL A 169 7.60 -3.18 -7.99
C VAL A 169 8.74 -2.37 -7.39
N THR A 170 8.79 -1.08 -7.71
CA THR A 170 9.74 -0.13 -7.12
C THR A 170 8.98 1.04 -6.49
N TYR A 171 9.11 1.20 -5.18
CA TYR A 171 8.65 2.41 -4.47
C TYR A 171 9.76 3.44 -4.42
N VAL A 172 9.44 4.69 -4.68
CA VAL A 172 10.36 5.83 -4.54
C VAL A 172 9.85 6.67 -3.37
N LEU A 173 10.68 6.81 -2.34
CA LEU A 173 10.32 7.50 -1.10
C LEU A 173 11.32 8.63 -0.79
N ARG A 174 10.83 9.77 -0.30
CA ARG A 174 11.67 10.90 0.12
C ARG A 174 12.54 10.50 1.29
N TRP A 175 13.83 10.78 1.25
CA TRP A 175 14.71 10.56 2.40
C TRP A 175 14.86 11.85 3.24
N PRO A 176 14.89 11.78 4.59
CA PRO A 176 14.76 10.61 5.47
C PRO A 176 13.32 10.29 5.93
N SER A 177 12.33 11.10 5.56
CA SER A 177 10.96 10.98 6.09
C SER A 177 10.22 9.75 5.60
N LEU A 178 10.65 9.17 4.48
CA LEU A 178 10.02 8.09 3.74
C LEU A 178 8.60 8.42 3.27
N ASP A 179 8.36 9.70 2.97
CA ASP A 179 7.13 10.15 2.30
C ASP A 179 7.09 9.61 0.87
N PHE A 180 5.89 9.25 0.41
CA PHE A 180 5.71 8.68 -0.92
C PHE A 180 6.02 9.70 -2.02
N LEU A 181 6.76 9.29 -3.05
CA LEU A 181 7.00 10.09 -4.25
C LEU A 181 6.43 9.40 -5.50
N ALA A 182 6.69 8.09 -5.65
CA ALA A 182 6.18 7.31 -6.76
C ALA A 182 6.15 5.81 -6.45
N LYS A 183 5.39 5.08 -7.27
CA LYS A 183 5.41 3.61 -7.35
C LYS A 183 5.47 3.22 -8.81
N LYS A 184 6.49 2.45 -9.18
CA LYS A 184 6.72 1.96 -10.53
C LYS A 184 6.49 0.46 -10.54
N THR A 185 5.86 -0.06 -11.58
CA THR A 185 5.76 -1.49 -11.81
C THR A 185 6.28 -1.85 -13.20
N ARG A 186 6.86 -3.02 -13.32
CA ARG A 186 7.33 -3.59 -14.59
C ARG A 186 6.90 -5.05 -14.67
N ALA A 187 6.08 -5.36 -15.65
CA ALA A 187 5.69 -6.72 -15.98
C ALA A 187 6.77 -7.44 -16.81
N PRO A 188 6.77 -8.79 -16.86
CA PRO A 188 7.78 -9.56 -17.60
C PRO A 188 7.79 -9.28 -19.11
N ASP A 189 6.64 -8.91 -19.68
CA ASP A 189 6.49 -8.50 -21.07
C ASP A 189 7.11 -7.11 -21.37
N GLY A 190 7.63 -6.44 -20.34
CA GLY A 190 8.23 -5.11 -20.42
C GLY A 190 7.24 -3.96 -20.21
N THR A 191 5.94 -4.25 -20.05
CA THR A 191 4.90 -3.25 -19.76
C THR A 191 5.23 -2.52 -18.46
N ARG A 192 5.17 -1.19 -18.50
CA ARG A 192 5.46 -0.32 -17.34
C ARG A 192 4.22 0.42 -16.91
N ALA A 193 3.98 0.46 -15.61
CA ALA A 193 3.02 1.38 -15.02
C ALA A 193 3.67 2.21 -13.92
N GLU A 194 3.12 3.40 -13.68
CA GLU A 194 3.63 4.30 -12.67
C GLU A 194 2.49 5.06 -11.97
N VAL A 195 2.54 5.11 -10.65
CA VAL A 195 1.78 6.04 -9.82
C VAL A 195 2.73 7.15 -9.41
N ARG A 196 2.40 8.40 -9.76
CA ARG A 196 3.22 9.59 -9.47
C ARG A 196 2.50 10.47 -8.47
N MET A 197 3.24 10.99 -7.50
CA MET A 197 2.75 12.10 -6.67
C MET A 197 2.95 13.42 -7.40
N GLU A 198 1.85 14.12 -7.66
CA GLU A 198 1.87 15.45 -8.29
C GLU A 198 1.80 16.57 -7.24
N GLU A 199 1.01 16.36 -6.18
CA GLU A 199 0.83 17.33 -5.10
C GLU A 199 0.81 16.61 -3.76
N GLU A 200 1.33 17.26 -2.72
CA GLU A 200 1.41 16.73 -1.36
C GLU A 200 0.63 17.57 -0.35
N HIS A 201 0.24 16.92 0.74
CA HIS A 201 -0.27 17.54 1.95
C HIS A 201 0.68 17.21 3.10
N CYS A 202 1.25 18.24 3.73
CA CYS A 202 2.19 18.08 4.83
C CYS A 202 1.58 18.55 6.15
N ASP A 203 1.69 17.72 7.19
CA ASP A 203 1.36 18.13 8.56
C ASP A 203 2.66 18.36 9.34
N ALA A 204 2.92 19.62 9.69
CA ALA A 204 4.14 20.02 10.38
C ALA A 204 4.27 19.40 11.78
N SER A 205 3.16 19.17 12.48
CA SER A 205 3.17 18.58 13.82
C SER A 205 3.50 17.09 13.80
N LEU A 206 3.12 16.38 12.72
CA LEU A 206 3.51 15.00 12.49
C LEU A 206 4.89 14.90 11.81
N GLY A 207 5.34 15.97 11.15
CA GLY A 207 6.58 15.98 10.38
C GLY A 207 6.55 14.92 9.29
N LEU A 208 5.43 14.81 8.56
CA LEU A 208 5.25 13.90 7.45
C LEU A 208 4.41 14.54 6.34
N CYS A 209 4.59 14.05 5.12
CA CYS A 209 3.79 14.43 3.97
C CYS A 209 3.10 13.19 3.38
N VAL A 210 1.90 13.39 2.88
CA VAL A 210 1.11 12.38 2.17
C VAL A 210 0.67 12.92 0.81
N PRO A 211 0.38 12.05 -0.16
CA PRO A 211 -0.13 12.52 -1.44
C PRO A 211 -1.48 13.20 -1.31
N ARG A 212 -1.63 14.36 -1.96
CA ARG A 212 -2.91 15.02 -2.20
C ARG A 212 -3.43 14.73 -3.60
N LYS A 213 -2.52 14.62 -4.57
CA LYS A 213 -2.83 14.30 -5.95
C LYS A 213 -1.91 13.22 -6.47
N LEU A 214 -2.48 12.14 -7.00
CA LEU A 214 -1.78 11.04 -7.63
C LEU A 214 -2.23 10.89 -9.08
N THR A 215 -1.31 10.61 -9.98
CA THR A 215 -1.62 10.23 -11.36
C THR A 215 -1.15 8.81 -11.64
N ARG A 216 -1.94 8.05 -12.40
CA ARG A 216 -1.63 6.69 -12.84
C ARG A 216 -1.30 6.70 -14.33
N TRP A 217 -0.19 6.07 -14.69
CA TRP A 217 0.31 6.00 -16.05
C TRP A 217 0.57 4.55 -16.44
N VAL A 218 0.32 4.21 -17.71
CA VAL A 218 0.76 2.96 -18.34
C VAL A 218 1.46 3.33 -19.64
N GLY A 219 2.74 2.97 -19.74
CA GLY A 219 3.63 3.60 -20.72
C GLY A 219 3.63 5.13 -20.56
N ASP A 220 3.36 5.84 -21.65
CA ASP A 220 3.29 7.30 -21.67
C ASP A 220 1.85 7.85 -21.56
N ALA A 221 0.85 6.97 -21.42
CA ALA A 221 -0.55 7.36 -21.34
C ALA A 221 -1.02 7.46 -19.88
N LYS A 222 -1.60 8.61 -19.51
CA LYS A 222 -2.30 8.79 -18.23
C LYS A 222 -3.58 7.96 -18.25
N GLN A 223 -3.70 7.01 -17.32
CA GLN A 223 -4.84 6.10 -17.18
C GLN A 223 -5.80 6.51 -16.06
N GLY A 224 -5.36 7.35 -15.14
CA GLY A 224 -6.22 7.79 -14.05
C GLY A 224 -5.60 8.81 -13.13
N GLU A 225 -6.41 9.28 -12.19
CA GLU A 225 -6.03 10.28 -11.21
C GLU A 225 -6.80 10.07 -9.91
N THR A 226 -6.17 10.43 -8.79
CA THR A 226 -6.83 10.56 -7.50
C THR A 226 -6.55 11.95 -6.96
N VAL A 227 -7.59 12.70 -6.60
CA VAL A 227 -7.48 14.05 -6.03
C VAL A 227 -8.18 14.07 -4.69
N LEU A 228 -7.45 14.42 -3.63
CA LEU A 228 -7.99 14.57 -2.29
C LEU A 228 -8.42 16.02 -2.05
N SER A 229 -9.72 16.22 -1.86
CA SER A 229 -10.31 17.49 -1.45
C SER A 229 -10.05 17.76 0.03
N LYS A 230 -10.01 16.71 0.86
CA LYS A 230 -9.73 16.77 2.29
C LYS A 230 -8.75 15.68 2.72
N VAL A 231 -7.76 16.09 3.52
CA VAL A 231 -6.81 15.21 4.20
C VAL A 231 -6.74 15.66 5.66
N ASP A 232 -7.19 14.80 6.58
CA ASP A 232 -7.11 15.03 8.02
C ASP A 232 -6.35 13.88 8.68
N LEU A 233 -5.09 14.13 9.05
CA LEU A 233 -4.16 13.12 9.58
C LEU A 233 -4.21 12.95 11.11
N LYS A 234 -5.05 13.72 11.79
CA LYS A 234 -5.19 13.69 13.27
C LYS A 234 -6.66 13.70 13.68
N THR A 235 -7.53 13.21 12.81
CA THR A 235 -8.96 13.19 13.08
C THR A 235 -9.27 12.36 14.31
N SER A 236 -10.18 12.86 15.15
CA SER A 236 -10.71 12.07 16.27
C SER A 236 -11.87 11.24 15.74
N LEU A 237 -11.65 9.92 15.63
CA LEU A 237 -12.67 8.98 15.18
C LEU A 237 -13.16 8.17 16.38
N PRO A 238 -14.43 8.32 16.79
CA PRO A 238 -15.00 7.56 17.90
C PRO A 238 -15.21 6.08 17.52
N ASN A 239 -15.48 5.23 18.51
CA ASN A 239 -15.59 3.78 18.29
C ASN A 239 -16.77 3.37 17.42
N ASP A 240 -17.90 4.04 17.62
CA ASP A 240 -19.16 3.88 16.90
C ASP A 240 -19.07 4.27 15.41
N ALA A 241 -18.07 5.05 15.02
CA ALA A 241 -17.81 5.38 13.61
C ALA A 241 -17.55 4.16 12.71
N PHE A 242 -17.27 3.00 13.30
CA PHE A 242 -16.93 1.75 12.61
C PHE A 242 -17.91 0.59 12.87
N THR A 243 -18.92 0.79 13.72
CA THR A 243 -19.94 -0.22 14.06
C THR A 243 -21.32 0.29 13.67
N PRO A 244 -21.65 0.30 12.37
CA PRO A 244 -22.92 0.83 11.89
C PRO A 244 -24.10 -0.03 12.36
N ALA A 245 -25.25 0.62 12.57
CA ALA A 245 -26.53 -0.06 12.65
C ALA A 245 -27.19 -0.09 11.26
N ALA A 246 -27.99 -1.11 11.00
CA ALA A 246 -28.78 -1.18 9.77
C ALA A 246 -29.79 0.00 9.74
N PRO A 247 -29.84 0.78 8.65
CA PRO A 247 -30.83 1.85 8.52
C PRO A 247 -32.25 1.29 8.39
N ASP A 248 -33.25 2.10 8.76
CA ASP A 248 -34.66 1.72 8.61
C ASP A 248 -35.00 1.39 7.16
N GLY A 249 -35.78 0.32 6.97
CA GLY A 249 -36.22 -0.15 5.65
C GLY A 249 -35.19 -0.96 4.86
N TYR A 250 -34.02 -1.26 5.45
CA TYR A 250 -33.02 -2.15 4.83
C TYR A 250 -33.29 -3.62 5.11
N SER A 251 -33.02 -4.47 4.12
CA SER A 251 -32.90 -5.91 4.31
C SER A 251 -31.59 -6.24 5.02
N VAL A 252 -31.66 -6.97 6.13
CA VAL A 252 -30.51 -7.33 6.96
C VAL A 252 -30.09 -8.77 6.69
N GLN A 253 -28.83 -8.97 6.35
CA GLN A 253 -28.23 -10.29 6.14
C GLN A 253 -27.00 -10.50 7.02
N THR A 254 -26.80 -11.73 7.47
CA THR A 254 -25.54 -12.17 8.05
C THR A 254 -24.92 -13.21 7.12
N ARG A 255 -23.65 -13.03 6.77
CA ARG A 255 -22.86 -13.97 5.96
C ARG A 255 -21.58 -14.35 6.70
N THR A 256 -21.01 -15.47 6.31
CA THR A 256 -19.74 -15.95 6.86
C THR A 256 -18.74 -16.06 5.73
N LEU A 257 -17.59 -15.41 5.88
CA LEU A 257 -16.44 -15.62 5.01
C LEU A 257 -15.83 -16.96 5.39
N VAL A 258 -15.84 -17.92 4.46
CA VAL A 258 -15.30 -19.27 4.62
C VAL A 258 -14.21 -19.52 3.58
N ASP A 259 -13.32 -20.46 3.86
CA ASP A 259 -12.33 -20.90 2.90
C ASP A 259 -13.01 -21.61 1.72
N SER A 260 -12.59 -21.31 0.49
CA SER A 260 -13.16 -21.90 -0.73
C SER A 260 -13.06 -23.42 -0.78
N GLU A 261 -12.08 -24.02 -0.10
CA GLU A 261 -11.89 -25.47 0.03
C GLU A 261 -12.92 -26.13 0.96
N ALA A 262 -13.55 -25.36 1.87
CA ALA A 262 -14.57 -25.87 2.77
C ALA A 262 -15.95 -26.04 2.09
N GLN A 263 -16.09 -25.60 0.84
CA GLN A 263 -17.35 -25.63 0.08
C GLN A 263 -17.63 -26.98 -0.61
N GLU A 264 -16.68 -27.93 -0.60
CA GLU A 264 -16.78 -29.21 -1.32
C GLU A 264 -17.42 -30.37 -0.52
N SER A 265 -18.10 -30.08 0.60
CA SER A 265 -18.85 -31.08 1.37
C SER A 265 -20.35 -30.76 1.46
N GLY A 266 -20.98 -30.53 0.30
CA GLY A 266 -22.44 -30.56 0.12
C GLY A 266 -22.95 -31.99 -0.15
N PRO A 267 -24.22 -32.32 0.17
CA PRO A 267 -24.69 -33.71 0.29
C PRO A 267 -24.66 -34.45 -1.06
N LYS A 268 -24.20 -35.72 -1.05
CA LYS A 268 -24.41 -36.64 -2.18
C LYS A 268 -25.91 -36.74 -2.48
N SER A 269 -26.30 -36.43 -3.71
CA SER A 269 -27.64 -36.67 -4.22
C SER A 269 -28.04 -38.15 -4.05
N PRO A 270 -29.30 -38.47 -3.73
CA PRO A 270 -29.77 -39.84 -3.72
C PRO A 270 -29.65 -40.40 -5.14
N THR A 271 -29.10 -41.61 -5.23
CA THR A 271 -29.07 -42.40 -6.44
C THR A 271 -30.46 -43.01 -6.59
N ASP A 272 -31.27 -42.48 -7.52
CA ASP A 272 -32.53 -43.13 -7.89
C ASP A 272 -32.21 -44.36 -8.76
N GLY A 273 -32.71 -45.51 -8.31
CA GLY A 273 -32.81 -46.76 -9.05
C GLY A 273 -34.25 -47.22 -9.13
#